data_AF-A0A7J0AH37-F1
#
_entry.id   AF-A0A7J0AH37-F1
#
_cell.length_a   1.000
_cell.length_b   1.000
_cell.length_c   1.000
_cell.angle_alpha   90.00
_cell.angle_beta   90.00
_cell.angle_gamma   90.00
#
_symmetry.space_group_name_H-M   'P 1'
#
loop_
_entity.id
_entity.type
_entity.pdbx_description
1 polymer ?
#
loop_
_entity_poly.entity_id
_entity_poly.type
_entity_poly.pdbx_seq_one_letter_code
_entity_poly.pdbx_strand_id
1 'polypeptide(L)' 'MSNFLGSVHSALPQEFETGGGIAVAMENGMAERTFMEFLKNNLGKLFQKSSHGKYIKL' A
#
# COMPACT_ATOMS: atom_id res chain seq x y z
N MET A 1 5.91 18.37 8.11
CA MET A 1 6.03 17.53 6.90
C MET A 1 5.30 16.23 7.20
N SER A 2 4.14 16.01 6.57
CA SER A 2 3.30 14.84 6.87
C SER A 2 3.98 13.57 6.36
N ASN A 3 4.26 12.64 7.26
CA ASN A 3 5.02 11.43 6.97
C ASN A 3 4.05 10.32 6.48
N PHE A 4 3.50 10.49 5.29
CA PHE A 4 2.41 9.64 4.75
C PHE A 4 2.79 8.16 4.54
N LEU A 5 4.08 7.86 4.40
CA LEU A 5 4.55 6.50 4.14
C LEU A 5 4.38 5.58 5.35
N GLY A 6 4.65 6.10 6.55
CA GLY A 6 4.50 5.34 7.80
C GLY A 6 3.04 5.06 8.13
N SER A 7 2.15 6.04 7.93
CA SER A 7 0.72 5.88 8.22
C SER A 7 0.04 4.87 7.30
N VAL A 8 0.33 4.92 5.99
CA VAL A 8 -0.28 3.99 5.03
C VAL A 8 0.16 2.55 5.26
N HIS A 9 1.46 2.29 5.47
CA HIS A 9 1.93 0.92 5.71
C HIS A 9 1.35 0.32 7.00
N SER A 10 1.21 1.12 8.07
CA SER A 10 0.56 0.67 9.30
C SER A 10 -0.94 0.43 9.14
N ALA A 11 -1.63 1.23 8.32
CA ALA A 11 -3.08 1.12 8.09
C ALA A 11 -3.47 -0.04 7.16
N LEU A 12 -2.55 -0.51 6.30
CA LEU A 12 -2.83 -1.64 5.41
C LEU A 12 -3.02 -2.94 6.20
N PRO A 13 -4.02 -3.77 5.83
CA PRO A 13 -4.16 -5.11 6.37
C PRO A 13 -2.99 -6.01 5.95
N GLN A 14 -2.82 -7.13 6.66
CA GLN A 14 -1.77 -8.12 6.35
C GLN A 14 -1.88 -8.64 4.92
N GLU A 15 -3.10 -8.85 4.44
CA GLU A 15 -3.40 -9.17 3.05
C GLU A 15 -4.42 -8.15 2.52
N PHE A 16 -4.18 -7.64 1.32
CA PHE A 16 -5.07 -6.66 0.71
C PHE A 16 -5.08 -6.77 -0.81
N GLU A 17 -6.20 -6.34 -1.40
CA GLU A 17 -6.32 -6.19 -2.85
C GLU A 17 -5.98 -4.77 -3.26
N THR A 18 -5.60 -4.55 -4.53
CA THR A 18 -5.25 -3.22 -5.06
C THR A 18 -6.29 -2.16 -4.70
N GLY A 19 -7.58 -2.46 -4.90
CA GLY A 19 -8.67 -1.53 -4.59
C GLY A 19 -8.77 -1.19 -3.10
N GLY A 20 -8.61 -2.19 -2.23
CA GLY A 20 -8.61 -1.97 -0.78
C GLY A 20 -7.40 -1.16 -0.32
N GLY A 21 -6.22 -1.43 -0.88
CA GLY A 21 -5.01 -0.66 -0.59
C GLY A 21 -5.13 0.80 -1.02
N ILE A 22 -5.73 1.07 -2.19
CA ILE A 22 -5.99 2.43 -2.67
C ILE A 22 -6.94 3.17 -1.74
N ALA A 23 -8.05 2.54 -1.31
CA ALA A 23 -8.99 3.17 -0.39
C ALA A 23 -8.31 3.58 0.93
N VAL A 24 -7.55 2.66 1.55
CA VAL A 24 -6.75 2.94 2.76
C VAL A 24 -5.74 4.07 2.53
N ALA A 25 -5.06 4.06 1.38
CA ALA A 25 -4.10 5.09 1.03
C ALA A 25 -4.77 6.47 0.92
N MET A 26 -5.91 6.55 0.24
CA MET A 26 -6.67 7.80 0.06
C MET A 26 -7.19 8.35 1.39
N GLU A 27 -7.71 7.50 2.28
CA GLU A 27 -8.12 7.87 3.64
C GLU A 27 -6.96 8.44 4.47
N ASN A 28 -5.73 7.99 4.17
CA ASN A 28 -4.50 8.47 4.80
C ASN A 28 -3.84 9.63 4.03
N GLY A 29 -4.51 10.22 3.04
CA GLY A 29 -4.02 11.37 2.28
C GLY A 29 -3.00 11.04 1.18
N MET A 30 -2.87 9.77 0.80
CA MET A 30 -2.00 9.31 -0.29
C MET A 30 -2.84 9.05 -1.55
N ALA A 31 -2.53 9.78 -2.63
CA ALA A 31 -3.19 9.60 -3.92
C ALA A 31 -2.90 8.21 -4.51
N GLU A 32 -3.86 7.68 -5.29
CA GLU A 32 -3.76 6.36 -5.93
C GLU A 32 -2.44 6.16 -6.68
N ARG A 33 -2.06 7.12 -7.53
CA ARG A 33 -0.79 7.02 -8.28
C ARG A 33 0.41 6.88 -7.36
N THR A 34 0.47 7.70 -6.30
CA THR A 34 1.55 7.66 -5.31
C THR A 34 1.56 6.34 -4.55
N PHE A 35 0.38 5.80 -4.22
CA PHE A 35 0.24 4.49 -3.60
C PHE A 35 0.74 3.37 -4.51
N MET A 36 0.40 3.40 -5.79
CA MET A 36 0.84 2.39 -6.75
C MET A 36 2.36 2.43 -6.97
N GLU A 37 2.96 3.63 -7.01
CA GLU A 37 4.43 3.80 -7.05
C GLU A 37 5.08 3.32 -5.75
N PHE A 38 4.54 3.69 -4.58
CA PHE A 38 4.99 3.22 -3.27
C PHE A 38 4.98 1.70 -3.19
N LEU A 39 3.87 1.09 -3.59
CA LEU A 39 3.69 -0.35 -3.57
C LEU A 39 4.70 -1.03 -4.51
N LYS A 40 4.85 -0.54 -5.74
CA LYS A 40 5.83 -1.06 -6.72
C LYS A 40 7.27 -0.94 -6.22
N ASN A 41 7.64 0.19 -5.63
CA ASN A 41 9.00 0.46 -5.15
C ASN A 41 9.39 -0.37 -3.92
N ASN A 42 8.40 -0.89 -3.19
CA ASN A 42 8.60 -1.66 -1.97
C ASN A 42 8.21 -3.15 -2.11
N LEU A 43 7.97 -3.64 -3.33
CA LEU A 43 7.86 -5.08 -3.59
C LEU A 43 9.17 -5.80 -3.22
N GLY A 44 9.05 -6.88 -2.46
CA GLY A 44 10.18 -7.64 -1.91
C GLY A 44 10.84 -7.02 -0.68
N LYS A 45 10.34 -5.86 -0.20
CA LYS A 45 10.83 -5.19 1.02
C LYS A 45 9.74 -5.04 2.08
N LEU A 46 8.62 -4.42 1.71
CA LEU A 46 7.46 -4.19 2.59
C LEU A 46 6.21 -4.94 2.10
N PHE A 47 6.21 -5.38 0.84
CA PHE A 47 5.08 -6.06 0.23
C PHE A 47 5.53 -7.24 -0.60
N GLN A 48 4.70 -8.28 -0.66
CA GLN A 48 4.84 -9.40 -1.56
C GLN A 48 3.58 -9.52 -2.42
N LYS A 49 3.75 -9.77 -3.72
CA LYS A 49 2.61 -10.06 -4.61
C LYS A 49 2.21 -11.52 -4.43
N SER A 50 0.98 -11.76 -3.97
CA SER A 50 0.43 -13.11 -3.79
C SER A 50 -0.22 -13.63 -5.07
N SER A 51 -1.07 -12.81 -5.69
CA SER A 51 -1.77 -13.15 -6.94
C SER A 51 -2.13 -11.87 -7.71
N HIS A 52 -2.87 -11.98 -8.82
CA HIS A 52 -3.25 -10.82 -9.61
C HIS A 52 -4.10 -9.85 -8.78
N GLY A 53 -3.56 -8.65 -8.54
CA GLY A 53 -4.22 -7.62 -7.73
C GLY A 53 -4.23 -7.89 -6.22
N LYS A 54 -3.51 -8.88 -5.71
CA LYS A 54 -3.43 -9.19 -4.26
C LYS A 54 -2.00 -9.09 -3.73
N TYR A 55 -1.87 -8.51 -2.55
CA TYR A 55 -0.60 -8.21 -1.90
C TYR A 55 -0.63 -8.63 -0.44
N ILE A 56 0.54 -9.03 0.06
CA ILE A 56 0.80 -9.36 1.46
C ILE A 56 1.78 -8.33 2.00
N LYS A 57 1.51 -7.79 3.20
CA LYS A 57 2.42 -6.91 3.93
C LYS A 57 3.49 -7.73 4.65
N LEU A 58 4.75 -7.36 4.51
CA LEU A 58 5.91 -8.00 5.15
C LEU A 58 6.26 -7.32 6.48
#